data_AF-A0A0D6LU25-F1
#
_entry.id   AF-A0A0D6LU25-F1
#
_cell.length_a   1.000
_cell.length_b   1.000
_cell.length_c   1.000
_cell.angle_alpha   90.00
_cell.angle_beta   90.00
_cell.angle_gamma   90.00
#
_symmetry.space_group_name_H-M   'P 1'
#
loop_
_entity.id
_entity.type
_entity.pdbx_description
1 polymer ?
#
loop_
_entity_poly.entity_id
_entity_poly.type
_entity_poly.pdbx_seq_one_letter_code
_entity_poly.pdbx_strand_id
1 'polypeptide(L)'
;MERLSLTERNEMSRKFKYYFNSVRPTAPENFISGVNGSFFKVAVEFHLVGTQVKTRSLLVDAVVVFHWIDDRLVLRELFDDFELPKEFEPWLPRVRTIPAPHTVTVVLSPATGVVSLYHR
;
A
#
# COMPACT_ATOMS: atom_id res chain seq x y z
N MET A 1 15.67 3.42 -10.43
CA MET A 1 14.70 4.42 -9.94
C MET A 1 13.81 4.75 -11.12
N GLU A 2 12.78 3.93 -11.31
CA GLU A 2 11.92 4.03 -12.47
C GLU A 2 10.99 5.23 -12.26
N ARG A 3 11.05 6.19 -13.17
CA ARG A 3 10.22 7.39 -13.12
C ARG A 3 8.96 7.09 -13.91
N LEU A 4 7.81 7.48 -13.39
CA LEU A 4 6.55 7.49 -14.15
C LEU A 4 6.79 8.12 -15.52
N SER A 5 6.24 7.50 -16.56
CA SER A 5 6.13 8.08 -17.89
C SER A 5 5.36 9.40 -17.82
N LEU A 6 5.49 10.22 -18.87
CA LEU A 6 4.79 11.50 -18.93
C LEU A 6 3.26 11.32 -18.86
N THR A 7 2.74 10.26 -19.48
CA THR A 7 1.31 9.93 -19.46
C THR A 7 0.84 9.56 -18.06
N GLU A 8 1.52 8.62 -17.39
CA GLU A 8 1.21 8.22 -16.01
C GLU A 8 1.25 9.43 -15.07
N ARG A 9 2.29 10.26 -15.19
CA ARG A 9 2.44 11.45 -14.35
C ARG A 9 1.31 12.46 -14.55
N ASN A 10 0.86 12.66 -15.79
CA ASN A 10 -0.26 13.56 -16.08
C ASN A 10 -1.57 13.04 -15.50
N GLU A 11 -1.85 11.75 -15.66
CA GLU A 11 -3.05 11.13 -15.10
C GLU A 11 -3.05 11.15 -13.57
N MET A 12 -1.92 10.81 -12.96
CA MET A 12 -1.72 10.91 -11.51
C MET A 12 -1.92 12.35 -11.02
N SER A 13 -1.35 13.34 -11.71
CA SER A 13 -1.52 14.76 -11.35
C SER A 13 -2.99 15.19 -11.38
N ARG A 14 -3.76 14.74 -12.38
CA ARG A 14 -5.20 15.00 -12.46
C ARG A 14 -5.96 14.33 -11.32
N LYS A 15 -5.63 13.08 -11.03
CA LYS A 15 -6.28 12.30 -9.97
C LYS A 15 -6.03 12.90 -8.58
N PHE A 16 -4.78 13.27 -8.31
CA PHE A 16 -4.36 13.80 -7.02
C PHE A 16 -4.79 15.24 -6.74
N LYS A 17 -5.23 15.99 -7.77
CA LYS A 17 -5.77 17.35 -7.60
C LYS A 17 -6.92 17.44 -6.58
N TYR A 18 -7.74 16.39 -6.48
CA TYR A 18 -8.88 16.31 -5.57
C TYR A 18 -8.81 15.12 -4.62
N TYR A 19 -7.65 14.47 -4.56
CA TYR A 19 -7.42 13.34 -3.67
C TYR A 19 -7.02 13.85 -2.28
N PHE A 20 -7.72 13.40 -1.25
CA PHE A 20 -7.40 13.74 0.14
C PHE A 20 -6.89 12.49 0.86
N ASN A 21 -5.58 12.44 1.07
CA ASN A 21 -4.90 11.35 1.78
C ASN A 21 -5.25 11.27 3.27
N SER A 22 -5.92 12.28 3.82
CA SER A 22 -6.46 12.27 5.19
C SER A 22 -7.74 11.44 5.33
N VAL A 23 -8.40 11.10 4.21
CA VAL A 23 -9.66 10.37 4.19
C VAL A 23 -9.41 8.91 3.80
N ARG A 24 -9.78 8.01 4.71
CA ARG A 24 -9.69 6.55 4.50
C ARG A 24 -10.56 6.12 3.32
N PRO A 25 -10.07 5.25 2.42
CA PRO A 25 -10.87 4.72 1.33
C PRO A 25 -12.02 3.86 1.85
N THR A 26 -13.14 3.86 1.12
CA THR A 26 -14.37 3.19 1.52
C THR A 26 -14.79 2.06 0.58
N ALA A 27 -13.87 1.56 -0.26
CA ALA A 27 -14.11 0.41 -1.12
C ALA A 27 -14.69 -0.76 -0.29
N PRO A 28 -15.85 -1.34 -0.67
CA PRO A 28 -16.52 -2.39 0.10
C PRO A 28 -15.61 -3.58 0.42
N GLU A 29 -14.68 -3.88 -0.49
CA GLU A 29 -13.69 -4.93 -0.38
C GLU A 29 -12.73 -4.72 0.78
N ASN A 30 -12.59 -3.51 1.31
CA ASN A 30 -11.79 -3.23 2.51
C ASN A 30 -12.56 -3.45 3.81
N PHE A 31 -13.79 -3.94 3.79
CA PHE A 31 -14.57 -4.14 5.01
C PHE A 31 -14.89 -5.61 5.23
N ILE A 32 -14.91 -6.00 6.50
CA ILE A 32 -15.50 -7.25 6.97
C ILE A 32 -16.67 -6.86 7.87
N SER A 33 -17.87 -7.33 7.51
CA SER A 33 -19.08 -7.13 8.31
C SER A 33 -19.44 -8.42 9.03
N GLY A 34 -19.82 -8.31 10.30
CA GLY A 34 -20.33 -9.41 11.10
C GLY A 34 -21.34 -8.92 12.14
N VAL A 35 -21.77 -9.81 13.04
CA VAL A 35 -22.77 -9.49 14.08
C VAL A 35 -22.33 -8.32 14.98
N ASN A 36 -21.01 -8.16 15.16
CA ASN A 36 -20.43 -7.14 16.03
C ASN A 36 -20.12 -5.80 15.31
N GLY A 37 -20.53 -5.64 14.06
CA GLY A 37 -20.32 -4.43 13.26
C GLY A 37 -19.47 -4.64 12.01
N SER A 38 -19.07 -3.53 11.40
CA SER A 38 -18.23 -3.49 10.20
C SER A 38 -16.85 -2.92 10.54
N PHE A 39 -15.81 -3.64 10.15
CA PHE A 39 -14.42 -3.31 10.44
C PHE A 39 -13.64 -3.17 9.15
N PHE A 40 -12.77 -2.16 9.11
CA PHE A 40 -11.83 -2.02 8.00
C PHE A 40 -10.75 -3.11 8.12
N LYS A 41 -10.63 -3.94 7.09
CA LYS A 41 -9.56 -4.93 6.95
C LYS A 41 -8.44 -4.38 6.08
N VAL A 42 -7.22 -4.74 6.44
CA VAL A 42 -6.03 -4.59 5.61
C VAL A 42 -5.49 -5.99 5.43
N ALA A 43 -5.38 -6.46 4.19
CA ALA A 43 -4.79 -7.75 3.91
C ALA A 43 -3.27 -7.63 4.10
N VAL A 44 -2.65 -8.64 4.73
CA VAL A 44 -1.22 -8.62 5.05
C VAL A 44 -0.57 -9.88 4.52
N GLU A 45 0.48 -9.71 3.74
CA GLU A 45 1.38 -10.79 3.33
C GLU A 45 2.69 -10.69 4.10
N PHE A 46 3.23 -11.84 4.49
CA PHE A 46 4.50 -11.93 5.21
C PHE A 46 5.45 -12.86 4.45
N HIS A 47 6.44 -12.26 3.79
CA HIS A 47 7.43 -12.97 3.00
C HIS A 47 8.70 -13.14 3.83
N LEU A 48 8.94 -14.35 4.34
CA LEU A 48 10.14 -14.67 5.09
C LEU A 48 11.33 -14.85 4.15
N VAL A 49 12.35 -14.00 4.29
CA VAL A 49 13.58 -14.06 3.49
C VAL A 49 14.64 -14.88 4.20
N GLY A 50 14.80 -14.67 5.50
CA GLY A 50 15.84 -15.33 6.28
C GLY A 50 15.57 -15.30 7.77
N THR A 51 16.18 -16.24 8.49
CA THR A 51 16.14 -16.25 9.95
C THR A 51 17.54 -16.44 10.52
N GLN A 52 17.81 -15.79 11.65
CA GLN A 52 18.99 -16.04 12.44
C GLN A 52 18.60 -16.26 13.90
N VAL A 53 18.85 -17.48 14.37
CA VAL A 53 18.61 -17.84 15.77
C VAL A 53 19.69 -17.18 16.64
N LYS A 54 19.26 -16.50 17.70
CA LYS A 54 20.08 -16.03 18.81
C LYS A 54 19.64 -16.75 20.09
N THR A 55 20.42 -16.64 21.17
CA THR A 55 20.19 -17.38 22.42
C THR A 55 18.77 -17.24 23.00
N ARG A 56 18.12 -16.08 22.82
CA ARG A 56 16.76 -15.80 23.33
C ARG A 56 15.87 -15.04 22.34
N SER A 57 16.25 -14.98 21.07
CA SER A 57 15.49 -14.27 20.06
C SER A 57 15.70 -14.87 18.68
N LEU A 58 14.73 -14.66 17.80
CA LEU A 58 14.85 -14.97 16.38
C LEU A 58 14.92 -13.64 15.64
N LEU A 59 16.04 -13.38 14.98
CA LEU A 59 16.10 -12.28 14.01
C LEU A 59 15.49 -12.78 12.71
N VAL A 60 14.63 -11.95 12.13
CA VAL A 60 13.88 -12.28 10.93
C VAL A 60 14.16 -11.20 9.89
N ASP A 61 14.66 -11.61 8.73
CA ASP A 61 14.65 -10.81 7.50
C ASP A 61 13.37 -11.17 6.75
N ALA A 62 12.48 -10.20 6.58
CA ALA A 62 11.18 -10.41 5.96
C ALA A 62 10.70 -9.14 5.26
N VAL A 63 9.83 -9.35 4.27
CA VAL A 63 9.05 -8.28 3.65
C VAL A 63 7.60 -8.45 4.09
N VAL A 64 7.06 -7.43 4.73
CA VAL A 64 5.64 -7.37 5.11
C VAL A 64 4.92 -6.45 4.13
N VAL A 65 3.89 -6.95 3.48
CA VAL A 65 3.13 -6.19 2.49
C VAL A 65 1.71 -6.00 2.98
N PHE A 66 1.26 -4.75 3.01
CA PHE A 66 -0.10 -4.38 3.40
C PHE A 66 -0.88 -3.97 2.15
N HIS A 67 -2.03 -4.59 1.93
CA HIS A 67 -2.87 -4.33 0.77
C HIS A 67 -4.24 -3.79 1.19
N TRP A 68 -4.68 -2.77 0.46
CA TRP A 68 -6.05 -2.26 0.50
C TRP A 68 -6.42 -1.70 -0.87
N ILE A 69 -7.70 -1.45 -1.11
CA ILE A 69 -8.20 -0.85 -2.35
C ILE A 69 -8.54 0.62 -2.10
N ASP A 70 -8.11 1.52 -2.99
CA ASP A 70 -8.61 2.88 -3.08
C ASP A 70 -9.26 3.08 -4.44
N ASP A 71 -10.59 2.99 -4.49
CA ASP A 71 -11.40 3.16 -5.70
C ASP A 71 -11.21 4.55 -6.34
N ARG A 72 -10.83 5.54 -5.52
CA ARG A 72 -10.46 6.88 -5.97
C ARG A 72 -9.09 6.93 -6.66
N LEU A 73 -8.32 5.85 -6.69
CA LEU A 73 -7.04 5.76 -7.40
C LEU A 73 -7.10 4.86 -8.64
N VAL A 74 -8.28 4.40 -9.03
CA VAL A 74 -8.46 3.64 -10.28
C VAL A 74 -8.23 4.56 -11.49
N LEU A 75 -7.28 4.17 -12.35
CA LEU A 75 -6.87 4.85 -13.57
C LEU A 75 -6.91 3.84 -14.72
N ARG A 76 -8.08 3.67 -15.34
CA ARG A 76 -8.36 2.59 -16.32
C ARG A 76 -7.50 2.63 -17.58
N GLU A 77 -6.83 3.75 -17.85
CA GLU A 77 -5.95 3.93 -19.01
C GLU A 77 -4.50 3.49 -18.73
N LEU A 78 -4.17 3.23 -17.46
CA LEU A 78 -2.87 2.75 -17.02
C LEU A 78 -3.02 1.29 -16.55
N PHE A 79 -2.09 0.45 -16.97
CA PHE A 79 -2.17 -1.01 -16.74
C PHE A 79 -1.01 -1.55 -15.91
N ASP A 80 0.14 -0.89 -15.97
CA ASP A 80 1.34 -1.31 -15.25
C ASP A 80 1.31 -0.81 -13.81
N ASP A 81 1.70 -1.69 -12.89
CA ASP A 81 1.89 -1.33 -11.50
C ASP A 81 3.14 -0.47 -11.37
N PHE A 82 3.07 0.60 -10.56
CA PHE A 82 4.20 1.49 -10.35
C PHE A 82 4.36 1.92 -8.91
N GLU A 83 5.61 2.15 -8.50
CA GLU A 83 5.93 2.81 -7.24
C GLU A 83 5.43 4.26 -7.28
N LEU A 84 4.70 4.67 -6.24
CA LEU A 84 4.19 6.02 -6.12
C LEU A 84 5.32 6.99 -5.75
N PRO A 85 5.58 8.01 -6.58
CA PRO A 85 6.46 9.11 -6.22
C PRO A 85 5.95 9.85 -4.98
N LYS A 86 6.87 10.49 -4.24
CA LYS A 86 6.55 11.20 -2.99
C LYS A 86 5.55 12.34 -3.17
N GLU A 87 5.44 12.92 -4.36
CA GLU A 87 4.43 13.94 -4.66
C GLU A 87 2.99 13.41 -4.71
N PHE A 88 2.81 12.09 -4.84
CA PHE A 88 1.50 11.42 -4.94
C PHE A 88 1.28 10.49 -3.75
N GLU A 89 1.23 11.08 -2.55
CA GLU A 89 1.05 10.33 -1.30
C GLU A 89 -0.41 9.88 -1.11
N PRO A 90 -0.71 8.57 -1.12
CA PRO A 90 -2.06 8.08 -0.90
C PRO A 90 -2.42 8.09 0.59
N TRP A 91 -3.68 7.80 0.93
CA TRP A 91 -4.03 7.42 2.30
C TRP A 91 -3.28 6.15 2.67
N LEU A 92 -2.61 6.14 3.82
CA LEU A 92 -1.90 4.98 4.36
C LEU A 92 -2.53 4.53 5.69
N PRO A 93 -2.67 3.21 5.91
CA PRO A 93 -3.06 2.69 7.22
C PRO A 93 -1.98 3.02 8.26
N ARG A 94 -2.39 3.28 9.50
CA ARG A 94 -1.47 3.59 10.61
C ARG A 94 -0.82 2.31 11.15
N VAL A 95 0.06 1.72 10.35
CA VAL A 95 0.80 0.51 10.73
C VAL A 95 2.14 0.90 11.34
N ARG A 96 2.60 0.13 12.33
CA ARG A 96 3.92 0.26 12.94
C ARG A 96 4.56 -1.11 13.02
N THR A 97 5.79 -1.23 12.52
CA THR A 97 6.65 -2.41 12.73
C THR A 97 7.73 -2.06 13.75
N ILE A 98 8.05 -3.00 14.63
CA ILE A 98 9.11 -2.87 15.62
C ILE A 98 10.00 -4.11 15.48
N PRO A 99 11.26 -3.97 15.01
CA PRO A 99 11.94 -2.72 14.65
C PRO A 99 11.31 -2.01 13.44
N ALA A 100 11.61 -0.71 13.30
CA ALA A 100 11.19 0.06 12.13
C ALA A 100 11.76 -0.57 10.86
N PRO A 101 11.02 -0.52 9.74
CA PRO A 101 11.48 -1.10 8.49
C PRO A 101 12.67 -0.31 7.95
N HIS A 102 13.62 -0.98 7.32
CA HIS A 102 14.74 -0.38 6.61
C HIS A 102 14.27 0.39 5.38
N THR A 103 13.30 -0.15 4.65
CA THR A 103 12.74 0.48 3.44
C THR A 103 11.22 0.39 3.45
N VAL A 104 10.60 1.48 3.02
CA VAL A 104 9.15 1.60 2.83
C VAL A 104 8.87 2.03 1.40
N THR A 105 8.11 1.22 0.68
CA THR A 105 7.73 1.48 -0.71
C THR A 105 6.24 1.34 -0.86
N VAL A 106 5.61 2.25 -1.62
CA VAL A 106 4.18 2.21 -1.90
C VAL A 106 4.00 1.98 -3.40
N VAL A 107 3.26 0.94 -3.76
CA VAL A 107 2.95 0.59 -5.15
C VAL A 107 1.45 0.73 -5.38
N LEU A 108 1.08 1.28 -6.52
CA LEU A 108 -0.30 1.35 -6.99
C LEU A 108 -0.47 0.42 -8.19
N SER A 109 -1.51 -0.41 -8.15
CA SER A 109 -2.05 -1.08 -9.34
C SER A 109 -3.19 -0.24 -9.90
N PRO A 110 -2.94 0.59 -10.93
CA PRO A 110 -3.89 1.61 -11.38
C PRO A 110 -5.19 1.03 -11.96
N ALA A 111 -5.12 -0.14 -12.59
CA ALA A 111 -6.28 -0.79 -13.19
C ALA A 111 -7.32 -1.20 -12.13
N THR A 112 -6.88 -1.51 -10.91
CA THR A 112 -7.72 -2.05 -9.82
C THR A 112 -7.88 -1.09 -8.65
N GLY A 113 -6.98 -0.10 -8.51
CA GLY A 113 -6.91 0.76 -7.33
C GLY A 113 -6.31 0.05 -6.11
N VAL A 114 -5.73 -1.15 -6.27
CA VAL A 114 -5.01 -1.82 -5.18
C VAL A 114 -3.75 -1.02 -4.86
N VAL A 115 -3.60 -0.68 -3.58
CA VAL A 115 -2.40 -0.04 -3.04
C VAL A 115 -1.69 -1.04 -2.12
N SER A 116 -0.39 -1.17 -2.33
CA SER A 116 0.48 -2.10 -1.63
C SER A 116 1.59 -1.32 -0.91
N LEU A 117 1.65 -1.44 0.41
CA LEU A 117 2.69 -0.86 1.25
C LEU A 117 3.68 -1.95 1.65
N TYR A 118 4.91 -1.86 1.14
CA TYR A 118 6.00 -2.80 1.42
C TYR A 118 6.86 -2.26 2.56
N HIS A 119 6.98 -3.05 3.62
CA HIS A 119 7.92 -2.84 4.72
C HIS A 119 8.97 -3.95 4.68
N ARG A 120 10.25 -3.59 4.55
CA ARG A 120 11.39 -4.50 4.63
C ARG A 120 12.40 -3.97 5.64
#